data_AF-A0A8H8S9H0-F1
#
_entry.id   AF-A0A8H8S9H0-F1
#
_cell.length_a   1.000
_cell.length_b   1.000
_cell.length_c   1.000
_cell.angle_alpha   90.00
_cell.angle_beta   90.00
_cell.angle_gamma   90.00
#
_symmetry.space_group_name_H-M   'P 1'
#
loop_
_entity.id
_entity.type
_entity.pdbx_description
1 polymer ?
#
loop_
_entity_poly.entity_id
_entity_poly.type
_entity_poly.pdbx_seq_one_letter_code
_entity_poly.pdbx_strand_id
1 'polypeptide(L)'
;MPPRRRAITKAGPKSHPPIALHSFPKLPLELQLRVWQYSIKSSYVIVTWDSSRRAFVSTRNIPALLHVSHTSRREGLKHYRLGFASSPEFARIYFNFELDTAYFIWSSLGASPGRLGRKLAGEDYESLQSLLIPECHILLHCLDGLREVARFTNLMLIGVLCDTSNPQEGKQFGRAGLMEYFELLDDEIEESLSREYRWPNLMCMKHAGDVSDCSRHWWFDGWNQRCEAPQRADWPQRADWPRAMATCFDVRTQTTFLPLSIFLIGYEYLEFLSN
;
A
#
# COMPACT_ATOMS: atom_id res chain seq x y z
N MET A 1 -49.07 -11.39 -55.52
CA MET A 1 -49.08 -11.38 -54.03
C MET A 1 -48.03 -12.36 -53.53
N PRO A 2 -46.98 -11.92 -52.83
CA PRO A 2 -46.02 -12.85 -52.23
C PRO A 2 -46.52 -13.34 -50.85
N PRO A 3 -46.11 -14.54 -50.39
CA PRO A 3 -46.59 -15.11 -49.14
C PRO A 3 -45.90 -14.46 -47.93
N ARG A 4 -46.72 -14.20 -46.90
CA ARG A 4 -46.36 -13.54 -45.64
C ARG A 4 -45.46 -14.48 -44.81
N ARG A 5 -44.17 -14.15 -44.68
CA ARG A 5 -43.24 -14.85 -43.75
C ARG A 5 -43.75 -14.69 -42.31
N ARG A 6 -44.00 -15.82 -41.62
CA ARG A 6 -44.23 -15.85 -40.18
C ARG A 6 -42.90 -15.64 -39.45
N ALA A 7 -42.88 -14.70 -38.51
CA ALA A 7 -41.76 -14.48 -37.60
C ALA A 7 -41.69 -15.62 -36.57
N ILE A 8 -40.52 -16.23 -36.44
CA ILE A 8 -40.19 -17.19 -35.39
C ILE A 8 -39.73 -16.39 -34.18
N THR A 9 -40.50 -16.41 -33.10
CA THR A 9 -40.13 -15.84 -31.81
C THR A 9 -39.06 -16.71 -31.14
N LYS A 10 -37.83 -16.18 -31.01
CA LYS A 10 -36.77 -16.78 -30.19
C LYS A 10 -37.20 -16.73 -28.71
N ALA A 11 -37.36 -17.89 -28.09
CA ALA A 11 -37.55 -18.02 -26.65
C ALA A 11 -36.30 -17.48 -25.91
N GLY A 12 -36.50 -16.50 -25.03
CA GLY A 12 -35.44 -15.94 -24.19
C GLY A 12 -34.93 -16.94 -23.13
N PRO A 13 -33.71 -16.76 -22.63
CA PRO A 13 -33.12 -17.63 -21.62
C PRO A 13 -33.94 -17.59 -20.33
N LYS A 14 -34.29 -18.78 -19.81
CA LYS A 14 -35.00 -18.95 -18.55
C LYS A 14 -34.15 -18.38 -17.41
N SER A 15 -34.66 -17.35 -16.73
CA SER A 15 -34.05 -16.83 -15.51
C SER A 15 -34.14 -17.90 -14.42
N HIS A 16 -32.98 -18.37 -13.95
CA HIS A 16 -32.95 -19.18 -12.74
C HIS A 16 -33.41 -18.32 -11.55
N PRO A 17 -34.32 -18.81 -10.69
CA PRO A 17 -34.71 -18.08 -9.51
C PRO A 17 -33.47 -17.83 -8.62
N PRO A 18 -33.35 -16.65 -7.99
CA PRO A 18 -32.23 -16.38 -7.09
C PRO A 18 -32.17 -17.46 -6.01
N ILE A 19 -31.00 -18.09 -5.86
CA ILE A 19 -30.75 -19.07 -4.80
C ILE A 19 -30.80 -18.30 -3.47
N ALA A 20 -31.98 -18.24 -2.87
CA ALA A 20 -32.17 -17.60 -1.59
C ALA A 20 -31.57 -18.51 -0.50
N LEU A 21 -30.61 -17.98 0.25
CA LEU A 21 -29.99 -18.63 1.42
C LEU A 21 -31.01 -18.66 2.57
N HIS A 22 -32.01 -19.54 2.47
CA HIS A 22 -33.14 -19.61 3.42
C HIS A 22 -32.77 -20.02 4.84
N SER A 23 -31.55 -20.53 5.06
CA SER A 23 -31.12 -21.07 6.35
C SER A 23 -30.32 -20.08 7.19
N PHE A 24 -29.68 -19.07 6.58
CA PHE A 24 -28.82 -18.15 7.32
C PHE A 24 -29.59 -17.32 8.37
N PRO A 25 -30.78 -16.74 8.05
CA PRO A 25 -31.55 -15.99 9.04
C PRO A 25 -32.10 -16.84 10.19
N LYS A 26 -32.11 -18.18 10.05
CA LYS A 26 -32.59 -19.12 11.07
C LYS A 26 -31.53 -19.46 12.12
N LEU A 27 -30.27 -19.08 11.89
CA LEU A 27 -29.21 -19.30 12.86
C LEU A 27 -29.43 -18.39 14.09
N PRO A 28 -29.08 -18.84 15.31
CA PRO A 28 -28.96 -17.96 16.47
C PRO A 28 -28.11 -16.72 16.16
N LEU A 29 -28.45 -15.58 16.78
CA LEU A 29 -27.80 -14.31 16.51
C LEU A 29 -26.28 -14.38 16.73
N GLU A 30 -25.80 -15.09 17.76
CA GLU A 30 -24.36 -15.19 18.01
C GLU A 30 -23.62 -15.88 16.86
N LEU A 31 -24.22 -16.90 16.25
CA LEU A 31 -23.63 -17.59 15.11
C LEU A 31 -23.64 -16.71 13.85
N GLN A 32 -24.71 -15.95 13.62
CA GLN A 32 -24.75 -15.00 12.50
C GLN A 32 -23.65 -13.94 12.63
N LEU A 33 -23.45 -13.39 13.83
CA LEU A 33 -22.41 -12.39 14.10
C LEU A 33 -21.01 -12.99 13.89
N ARG A 34 -20.75 -14.21 14.37
CA ARG A 34 -19.48 -14.89 14.12
C ARG A 34 -19.22 -15.09 12.63
N VAL A 35 -20.21 -15.53 11.85
CA VAL A 35 -20.06 -15.67 10.39
C VAL A 35 -19.68 -14.34 9.74
N TRP A 36 -20.31 -13.24 10.16
CA TRP A 36 -19.97 -11.91 9.66
C TRP A 36 -18.56 -11.46 10.04
N GLN A 37 -18.13 -11.68 11.28
CA GLN A 37 -16.78 -11.39 11.72
C GLN A 37 -15.73 -12.19 10.93
N TYR A 38 -15.93 -13.49 10.73
CA TYR A 38 -15.04 -14.34 9.93
C TYR A 38 -15.08 -14.03 8.42
N SER A 39 -16.10 -13.30 7.95
CA SER A 39 -16.16 -12.87 6.54
C SER A 39 -15.27 -11.66 6.24
N ILE A 40 -14.81 -10.94 7.27
CA ILE A 40 -13.88 -9.82 7.12
C ILE A 40 -12.52 -10.38 6.74
N LYS A 41 -11.97 -9.90 5.64
CA LYS A 41 -10.67 -10.31 5.11
C LYS A 41 -9.86 -9.08 4.75
N SER A 42 -8.54 -9.19 4.89
CA SER A 42 -7.62 -8.20 4.36
C SER A 42 -7.76 -8.11 2.84
N SER A 43 -7.58 -6.91 2.31
CA SER A 43 -7.64 -6.64 0.88
C SER A 43 -6.64 -5.56 0.50
N TYR A 44 -6.13 -5.64 -0.72
CA TYR A 44 -5.45 -4.52 -1.35
C TYR A 44 -6.48 -3.55 -1.91
N VAL A 45 -6.31 -2.26 -1.65
CA VAL A 45 -7.21 -1.21 -2.13
C VAL A 45 -6.41 -0.24 -2.97
N ILE A 46 -6.70 -0.22 -4.26
CA ILE A 46 -6.10 0.74 -5.19
C ILE A 46 -6.75 2.09 -4.94
N VAL A 47 -5.94 3.10 -4.63
CA VAL A 47 -6.37 4.46 -4.32
C VAL A 47 -5.76 5.40 -5.36
N THR A 48 -6.62 5.94 -6.22
CA THR A 48 -6.22 6.84 -7.32
C THR A 48 -6.79 8.23 -7.07
N TRP A 49 -5.99 9.27 -7.30
CA TRP A 49 -6.48 10.64 -7.23
C TRP A 49 -7.13 11.04 -8.56
N ASP A 50 -8.40 11.42 -8.51
CA ASP A 50 -9.10 12.03 -9.64
C ASP A 50 -8.98 13.56 -9.52
N SER A 51 -8.15 14.16 -10.38
CA SER A 51 -7.92 15.61 -10.39
C SER A 51 -9.16 16.41 -10.77
N SER A 52 -10.05 15.86 -11.60
CA SER A 52 -11.28 16.52 -12.05
C SER A 52 -12.30 16.60 -10.91
N ARG A 53 -12.41 15.53 -10.13
CA ARG A 53 -13.32 15.46 -8.97
C ARG A 53 -12.69 15.97 -7.68
N ARG A 54 -11.37 16.18 -7.67
CA ARG A 54 -10.57 16.50 -6.48
C ARG A 54 -10.84 15.53 -5.34
N ALA A 55 -10.90 14.25 -5.66
CA ALA A 55 -11.23 13.18 -4.71
C ALA A 55 -10.44 11.92 -5.01
N PHE A 56 -10.22 11.11 -3.98
CA PHE A 56 -9.72 9.76 -4.19
C PHE A 56 -10.86 8.84 -4.65
N VAL A 57 -10.52 7.98 -5.60
CA VAL A 57 -11.41 6.96 -6.15
C VAL A 57 -10.73 5.60 -6.07
N SER A 58 -11.55 4.55 -6.00
CA SER A 58 -11.10 3.16 -6.05
C SER A 58 -11.98 2.38 -7.00
N THR A 59 -11.39 1.41 -7.69
CA THR A 59 -12.13 0.41 -8.48
C THR A 59 -12.69 -0.72 -7.62
N ARG A 60 -12.37 -0.75 -6.32
CA ARG A 60 -12.86 -1.75 -5.38
C ARG A 60 -14.37 -1.64 -5.21
N ASN A 61 -15.06 -2.77 -5.33
CA ASN A 61 -16.47 -2.87 -4.96
C ASN A 61 -16.67 -2.62 -3.45
N ILE A 62 -17.82 -2.08 -3.08
CA ILE A 62 -18.20 -1.93 -1.67
C ILE A 62 -18.13 -3.32 -1.00
N PRO A 63 -17.48 -3.46 0.18
CA PRO A 63 -17.41 -4.74 0.89
C PRO A 63 -18.77 -5.42 0.99
N ALA A 64 -18.82 -6.72 0.70
CA ALA A 64 -20.06 -7.54 0.74
C ALA A 64 -20.83 -7.33 2.04
N LEU A 65 -20.09 -7.29 3.15
CA LEU A 65 -20.60 -7.11 4.50
C LEU A 65 -21.46 -5.83 4.66
N LEU A 66 -21.25 -4.80 3.85
CA LEU A 66 -21.99 -3.53 3.96
C LEU A 66 -23.31 -3.52 3.17
N HIS A 67 -23.58 -4.53 2.35
CA HIS A 67 -24.78 -4.55 1.50
C HIS A 67 -25.60 -5.85 1.53
N VAL A 68 -25.14 -6.91 2.20
CA VAL A 68 -25.88 -8.19 2.28
C VAL A 68 -27.15 -8.10 3.13
N SER A 69 -27.09 -7.54 4.35
CA SER A 69 -28.25 -7.42 5.25
C SER A 69 -28.05 -6.30 6.27
N HIS A 70 -29.11 -5.92 7.00
CA HIS A 70 -29.01 -4.90 8.05
C HIS A 70 -28.02 -5.31 9.18
N THR A 71 -28.11 -6.56 9.64
CA THR A 71 -27.20 -7.10 10.67
C THR A 71 -25.76 -7.13 10.19
N SER A 72 -25.54 -7.57 8.95
CA SER A 72 -24.23 -7.61 8.30
C SER A 72 -23.64 -6.20 8.18
N ARG A 73 -24.42 -5.23 7.71
CA ARG A 73 -23.98 -3.82 7.59
C ARG A 73 -23.61 -3.23 8.94
N ARG A 74 -24.42 -3.45 9.98
CA ARG A 74 -24.13 -2.97 11.33
C ARG A 74 -22.84 -3.57 11.87
N GLU A 75 -22.54 -4.82 11.57
CA GLU A 75 -21.27 -5.45 11.95
C GLU A 75 -20.11 -4.88 11.13
N GLY A 76 -20.27 -4.74 9.81
CA GLY A 76 -19.22 -4.23 8.94
C GLY A 76 -18.82 -2.78 9.21
N LEU A 77 -19.76 -1.92 9.59
CA LEU A 77 -19.48 -0.53 9.95
C LEU A 77 -18.69 -0.37 11.26
N LYS A 78 -18.49 -1.44 12.05
CA LYS A 78 -17.54 -1.43 13.17
C LYS A 78 -16.08 -1.45 12.71
N HIS A 79 -15.82 -1.95 11.51
CA HIS A 79 -14.48 -2.20 10.98
C HIS A 79 -14.15 -1.34 9.75
N TYR A 80 -15.14 -1.10 8.90
CA TYR A 80 -15.00 -0.28 7.69
C TYR A 80 -15.55 1.11 7.93
N ARG A 81 -14.75 2.12 7.62
CA ARG A 81 -15.19 3.52 7.54
C ARG A 81 -14.85 4.10 6.17
N LEU A 82 -15.53 5.17 5.79
CA LEU A 82 -15.15 5.94 4.61
C LEU A 82 -13.86 6.70 4.92
N GLY A 83 -12.86 6.60 4.05
CA GLY A 83 -11.59 7.31 4.18
C GLY A 83 -11.09 7.82 2.84
N PHE A 84 -9.84 8.29 2.86
CA PHE A 84 -9.11 8.89 1.76
C PHE A 84 -9.78 10.15 1.23
N ALA A 85 -9.88 11.18 2.07
CA ALA A 85 -10.32 12.50 1.65
C ALA A 85 -9.71 13.59 2.52
N SER A 86 -9.69 14.82 2.03
CA SER A 86 -9.29 15.99 2.82
C SER A 86 -10.32 16.33 3.91
N SER A 87 -11.58 15.96 3.70
CA SER A 87 -12.68 16.14 4.65
C SER A 87 -13.67 14.96 4.58
N PRO A 88 -14.31 14.56 5.70
CA PRO A 88 -15.16 13.37 5.76
C PRO A 88 -16.31 13.36 4.74
N GLU A 89 -16.90 14.50 4.40
CA GLU A 89 -17.98 14.61 3.42
C GLU A 89 -17.57 14.26 1.99
N PHE A 90 -16.27 14.23 1.70
CA PHE A 90 -15.70 13.83 0.41
C PHE A 90 -15.16 12.40 0.40
N ALA A 91 -15.15 11.69 1.54
CA ALA A 91 -14.68 10.32 1.60
C ALA A 91 -15.64 9.37 0.84
N ARG A 92 -15.08 8.50 -0.01
CA ARG A 92 -15.86 7.61 -0.90
C ARG A 92 -15.43 6.15 -0.83
N ILE A 93 -14.31 5.85 -0.21
CA ILE A 93 -13.71 4.51 -0.20
C ILE A 93 -13.92 3.90 1.18
N TYR A 94 -14.68 2.80 1.26
CA TYR A 94 -14.75 2.00 2.48
C TYR A 94 -13.42 1.26 2.67
N PHE A 95 -12.79 1.49 3.81
CA PHE A 95 -11.49 0.96 4.15
C PHE A 95 -11.46 0.50 5.61
N ASN A 96 -10.83 -0.65 5.85
CA ASN A 96 -10.50 -1.11 7.18
C ASN A 96 -9.02 -0.81 7.45
N PHE A 97 -8.75 0.20 8.27
CA PHE A 97 -7.39 0.71 8.52
C PHE A 97 -6.46 -0.27 9.24
N GLU A 98 -7.02 -1.30 9.88
CA GLU A 98 -6.26 -2.34 10.58
C GLU A 98 -5.90 -3.52 9.67
N LEU A 99 -6.76 -3.87 8.70
CA LEU A 99 -6.61 -5.08 7.89
C LEU A 99 -6.33 -4.82 6.41
N ASP A 100 -6.87 -3.75 5.83
CA ASP A 100 -6.67 -3.44 4.42
C ASP A 100 -5.30 -2.78 4.20
N THR A 101 -4.72 -3.02 3.03
CA THR A 101 -3.48 -2.39 2.60
C THR A 101 -3.78 -1.36 1.50
N ALA A 102 -3.40 -0.10 1.72
CA ALA A 102 -3.59 0.96 0.73
C ALA A 102 -2.49 0.88 -0.33
N TYR A 103 -2.88 0.96 -1.60
CA TYR A 103 -1.96 1.08 -2.73
C TYR A 103 -2.27 2.36 -3.49
N PHE A 104 -1.49 3.41 -3.26
CA PHE A 104 -1.66 4.67 -3.97
C PHE A 104 -1.08 4.59 -5.39
N ILE A 105 -1.84 5.08 -6.37
CA ILE A 105 -1.31 5.33 -7.71
C ILE A 105 -0.56 6.67 -7.67
N TRP A 106 0.73 6.60 -7.34
CA TRP A 106 1.57 7.79 -7.10
C TRP A 106 1.65 8.75 -8.28
N SER A 107 1.61 8.24 -9.52
CA SER A 107 1.56 9.05 -10.74
C SER A 107 0.29 9.91 -10.87
N SER A 108 -0.82 9.53 -10.22
CA SER A 108 -2.04 10.35 -10.16
C SER A 108 -1.94 11.51 -9.17
N LEU A 109 -0.90 11.52 -8.32
CA LEU A 109 -0.74 12.50 -7.25
C LEU A 109 0.01 13.78 -7.68
N GLY A 110 0.20 14.00 -8.98
CA GLY A 110 0.88 15.16 -9.53
C GLY A 110 2.35 14.87 -9.84
N ALA A 111 3.19 15.92 -9.77
CA ALA A 111 4.61 15.78 -10.06
C ALA A 111 5.29 14.76 -9.14
N SER A 112 6.26 14.03 -9.71
CA SER A 112 7.09 13.04 -9.00
C SER A 112 7.69 13.61 -7.70
N PRO A 113 7.72 12.84 -6.59
CA PRO A 113 7.29 11.44 -6.44
C PRO A 113 5.77 11.25 -6.25
N GLY A 114 4.99 12.34 -6.29
CA GLY A 114 3.57 12.38 -5.95
C GLY A 114 3.36 13.04 -4.58
N ARG A 115 2.32 13.87 -4.45
CA ARG A 115 2.01 14.60 -3.20
C ARG A 115 0.63 14.24 -2.68
N LEU A 116 0.59 13.72 -1.46
CA LEU A 116 -0.61 13.43 -0.65
C LEU A 116 -1.02 14.64 0.20
N GLY A 117 -0.07 15.53 0.52
CA GLY A 117 -0.33 16.76 1.27
C GLY A 117 -1.54 17.52 0.72
N ARG A 118 -2.46 17.90 1.63
CA ARG A 118 -3.76 18.55 1.36
C ARG A 118 -4.84 17.70 0.68
N LYS A 119 -4.53 16.50 0.18
CA LYS A 119 -5.51 15.58 -0.43
C LYS A 119 -6.09 14.59 0.57
N LEU A 120 -5.33 14.32 1.64
CA LEU A 120 -5.67 13.36 2.67
C LEU A 120 -5.79 14.06 4.03
N ALA A 121 -6.77 13.66 4.84
CA ALA A 121 -6.99 14.15 6.19
C ALA A 121 -5.92 13.60 7.16
N GLY A 122 -5.67 14.34 8.25
CA GLY A 122 -4.75 13.93 9.32
C GLY A 122 -5.08 12.56 9.89
N GLU A 123 -6.36 12.31 10.16
CA GLU A 123 -6.85 11.05 10.72
C GLU A 123 -6.50 9.82 9.87
N ASP A 124 -6.50 9.96 8.54
CA ASP A 124 -6.15 8.87 7.63
C ASP A 124 -4.65 8.55 7.69
N TYR A 125 -3.79 9.57 7.83
CA TYR A 125 -2.36 9.38 8.04
C TYR A 125 -2.05 8.67 9.37
N GLU A 126 -2.80 9.02 10.41
CA GLU A 126 -2.64 8.45 11.76
C GLU A 126 -3.23 7.04 11.88
N SER A 127 -4.15 6.66 10.99
CA SER A 127 -4.83 5.37 11.09
C SER A 127 -4.25 4.31 10.17
N LEU A 128 -3.62 4.68 9.06
CA LEU A 128 -3.14 3.71 8.07
C LEU A 128 -1.96 2.89 8.60
N GLN A 129 -2.16 1.57 8.70
CA GLN A 129 -1.14 0.65 9.21
C GLN A 129 -0.34 -0.05 8.11
N SER A 130 -0.93 -0.24 6.92
CA SER A 130 -0.29 -0.98 5.82
C SER A 130 -0.34 -0.21 4.51
N LEU A 131 0.83 0.02 3.92
CA LEU A 131 1.02 0.70 2.64
C LEU A 131 1.72 -0.23 1.65
N LEU A 132 1.25 -0.24 0.40
CA LEU A 132 1.91 -0.89 -0.72
C LEU A 132 2.47 0.17 -1.66
N ILE A 133 3.73 0.02 -2.06
CA ILE A 133 4.42 0.98 -2.92
C ILE A 133 5.33 0.27 -3.93
N PRO A 134 5.35 0.66 -5.22
CA PRO A 134 6.32 0.15 -6.18
C PRO A 134 7.75 0.55 -5.83
N GLU A 135 8.72 -0.34 -6.11
CA GLU A 135 10.13 -0.08 -5.80
C GLU A 135 10.63 1.24 -6.41
N CYS A 136 10.23 1.55 -7.64
CA CYS A 136 10.60 2.82 -8.29
C CYS A 136 10.08 4.05 -7.53
N HIS A 137 8.87 3.99 -6.96
CA HIS A 137 8.29 5.11 -6.22
C HIS A 137 8.88 5.26 -4.82
N ILE A 138 9.16 4.16 -4.11
CA ILE A 138 9.82 4.25 -2.79
C ILE A 138 11.22 4.84 -2.94
N LEU A 139 11.96 4.48 -3.99
CA LEU A 139 13.27 5.08 -4.32
C LEU A 139 13.15 6.59 -4.56
N LEU A 140 12.17 7.03 -5.36
CA LEU A 140 11.92 8.45 -5.59
C LEU A 140 11.54 9.19 -4.30
N HIS A 141 10.79 8.55 -3.40
CA HIS A 141 10.51 9.14 -2.10
C HIS A 141 11.75 9.19 -1.20
N CYS A 142 12.67 8.23 -1.25
CA CYS A 142 13.92 8.26 -0.50
C CYS A 142 14.76 9.49 -0.87
N LEU A 143 14.81 9.87 -2.15
CA LEU A 143 15.50 11.08 -2.61
C LEU A 143 14.93 12.38 -2.02
N ASP A 144 13.65 12.38 -1.60
CA ASP A 144 13.00 13.51 -0.90
C ASP A 144 12.84 13.21 0.61
N GLY A 145 13.73 12.40 1.19
CA GLY A 145 13.76 12.09 2.63
C GLY A 145 12.50 11.38 3.13
N LEU A 146 11.82 10.64 2.26
CA LEU A 146 10.56 9.95 2.51
C LEU A 146 9.44 10.88 3.02
N ARG A 147 9.50 12.18 2.71
CA ARG A 147 8.61 13.22 3.26
C ARG A 147 7.13 12.88 3.27
N GLU A 148 6.59 12.33 2.17
CA GLU A 148 5.16 12.01 2.07
C GLU A 148 4.81 10.69 2.77
N VAL A 149 5.74 9.72 2.81
CA VAL A 149 5.55 8.44 3.52
C VAL A 149 5.69 8.63 5.03
N ALA A 150 6.58 9.53 5.46
CA ALA A 150 6.78 9.91 6.86
C ALA A 150 5.53 10.47 7.55
N ARG A 151 4.56 10.96 6.77
CA ARG A 151 3.28 11.45 7.30
C ARG A 151 2.47 10.34 7.96
N PHE A 152 2.64 9.09 7.55
CA PHE A 152 1.89 7.95 8.12
C PHE A 152 2.46 7.57 9.48
N THR A 153 1.92 8.15 10.54
CA THR A 153 2.45 8.02 11.91
C THR A 153 2.14 6.68 12.56
N ASN A 154 1.21 5.88 12.03
CA ASN A 154 0.90 4.55 12.54
C ASN A 154 1.21 3.43 11.55
N LEU A 155 2.12 3.70 10.62
CA LEU A 155 2.52 2.72 9.63
C LEU A 155 3.31 1.59 10.29
N MET A 156 2.83 0.36 10.10
CA MET A 156 3.39 -0.88 10.64
C MET A 156 4.04 -1.73 9.55
N LEU A 157 3.56 -1.62 8.31
CA LEU A 157 4.02 -2.41 7.17
C LEU A 157 4.11 -1.54 5.91
N ILE A 158 5.26 -1.59 5.24
CA ILE A 158 5.46 -1.12 3.87
C ILE A 158 5.74 -2.35 3.01
N GLY A 159 4.75 -2.74 2.20
CA GLY A 159 4.93 -3.68 1.12
C GLY A 159 5.60 -2.99 -0.07
N VAL A 160 6.71 -3.53 -0.55
CA VAL A 160 7.42 -3.02 -1.73
C VAL A 160 7.16 -3.95 -2.91
N LEU A 161 6.45 -3.47 -3.94
CA LEU A 161 6.27 -4.21 -5.19
C LEU A 161 7.59 -4.20 -5.95
N CYS A 162 8.28 -5.34 -5.90
CA CYS A 162 9.57 -5.54 -6.54
C CYS A 162 9.42 -5.53 -8.07
N ASP A 163 10.24 -4.75 -8.75
CA ASP A 163 10.27 -4.76 -10.20
C ASP A 163 11.13 -5.93 -10.69
N THR A 164 10.50 -7.01 -11.16
CA THR A 164 11.26 -8.18 -11.67
C THR A 164 11.87 -7.95 -13.05
N SER A 165 11.51 -6.85 -13.74
CA SER A 165 12.04 -6.53 -15.07
C SER A 165 13.48 -6.01 -15.04
N ASN A 166 13.97 -5.58 -13.87
CA ASN A 166 15.34 -5.14 -13.66
C ASN A 166 16.07 -6.02 -12.63
N PRO A 167 16.62 -7.18 -13.02
CA PRO A 167 17.22 -8.16 -12.12
C PRO A 167 18.64 -7.80 -11.63
N GLN A 168 19.09 -6.56 -11.83
CA GLN A 168 20.45 -6.14 -11.49
C GLN A 168 20.65 -6.15 -9.95
N GLU A 169 21.29 -7.23 -9.51
CA GLU A 169 22.19 -7.36 -8.35
C GLU A 169 21.68 -6.98 -6.94
N GLY A 170 21.61 -8.00 -6.09
CA GLY A 170 21.52 -7.81 -4.64
C GLY A 170 22.22 -8.89 -3.83
N LYS A 171 23.26 -9.53 -4.39
CA LYS A 171 24.06 -10.54 -3.67
C LYS A 171 25.37 -9.99 -3.07
N GLN A 172 25.72 -8.74 -3.35
CA GLN A 172 27.03 -8.18 -2.96
C GLN A 172 27.10 -7.71 -1.51
N PHE A 173 25.95 -7.47 -0.87
CA PHE A 173 25.89 -7.05 0.52
C PHE A 173 25.08 -8.09 1.29
N GLY A 174 25.70 -8.71 2.29
CA GLY A 174 25.05 -9.64 3.21
C GLY A 174 24.60 -8.91 4.48
N ARG A 175 23.77 -9.58 5.29
CA ARG A 175 23.26 -9.12 6.61
C ARG A 175 24.31 -8.41 7.48
N ALA A 176 25.58 -8.83 7.41
CA ALA A 176 26.69 -8.23 8.16
C ALA A 176 26.99 -6.76 7.79
N GLY A 177 27.00 -6.40 6.50
CA GLY A 177 27.37 -5.04 6.06
C GLY A 177 26.32 -3.99 6.43
N LEU A 178 25.05 -4.39 6.51
CA LEU A 178 23.98 -3.51 7.01
C LEU A 178 24.11 -3.27 8.52
N MET A 179 24.53 -4.29 9.28
CA MET A 179 24.69 -4.16 10.73
C MET A 179 25.83 -3.22 11.09
N GLU A 180 26.98 -3.32 10.41
CA GLU A 180 28.11 -2.40 10.55
C GLU A 180 27.71 -0.95 10.20
N TYR A 181 26.94 -0.77 9.12
CA TYR A 181 26.44 0.55 8.76
C TYR A 181 25.53 1.16 9.83
N PHE A 182 24.62 0.36 10.35
CA PHE A 182 23.73 0.86 11.37
C PHE A 182 24.45 1.15 12.70
N GLU A 183 25.52 0.43 13.04
CA GLU A 183 26.39 0.79 14.18
C GLU A 183 26.99 2.19 13.99
N LEU A 184 27.30 2.61 12.76
CA LEU A 184 27.78 3.98 12.47
C LEU A 184 26.67 5.04 12.58
N LEU A 185 25.42 4.70 12.26
CA LEU A 185 24.28 5.61 12.44
C LEU A 185 23.94 5.84 13.92
N ASP A 186 24.19 4.83 14.76
CA ASP A 186 23.91 4.89 16.19
C ASP A 186 24.80 5.96 16.89
N ASP A 187 25.99 6.27 16.36
CA ASP A 187 26.91 7.28 16.92
C ASP A 187 26.50 8.75 16.62
N GLU A 188 25.64 9.02 15.64
CA GLU A 188 25.33 10.39 15.18
C GLU A 188 23.97 10.96 15.68
N ILE A 189 23.13 10.16 16.35
CA ILE A 189 21.72 10.53 16.61
C ILE A 189 21.36 10.32 18.10
N GLU A 190 21.99 11.08 19.00
CA GLU A 190 21.58 11.18 20.41
C GLU A 190 20.81 12.49 20.68
N GLU A 191 19.49 12.42 20.86
CA GLU A 191 18.77 13.06 21.99
C GLU A 191 17.23 12.87 21.91
N SER A 192 16.64 12.60 23.08
CA SER A 192 15.24 12.83 23.51
C SER A 192 14.16 11.73 23.40
N LEU A 193 13.24 11.78 24.39
CA LEU A 193 12.51 10.67 25.03
C LEU A 193 11.06 10.38 24.53
N SER A 194 10.69 9.11 24.69
CA SER A 194 9.37 8.50 25.03
C SER A 194 8.13 8.68 24.13
N ARG A 195 7.76 7.59 23.44
CA ARG A 195 6.48 6.85 23.49
C ARG A 195 6.61 5.63 22.55
N GLU A 196 6.02 4.51 22.95
CA GLU A 196 6.14 3.21 22.25
C GLU A 196 5.68 3.30 20.80
N TYR A 197 6.65 3.37 19.88
CA TYR A 197 6.35 3.47 18.47
C TYR A 197 7.38 2.72 17.65
N ARG A 198 6.95 1.68 16.92
CA ARG A 198 7.84 0.83 16.11
C ARG A 198 8.07 1.40 14.71
N TRP A 199 9.25 1.15 14.15
CA TRP A 199 9.54 1.39 12.74
C TRP A 199 8.66 0.45 11.88
N PRO A 200 8.23 0.87 10.67
CA PRO A 200 7.44 0.00 9.81
C PRO A 200 8.29 -1.17 9.31
N ASN A 201 7.74 -2.38 9.33
CA ASN A 201 8.36 -3.52 8.68
C ASN A 201 8.34 -3.36 7.17
N LEU A 202 9.38 -3.86 6.50
CA LEU A 202 9.48 -3.93 5.06
C LEU A 202 9.17 -5.35 4.59
N MET A 203 8.31 -5.47 3.58
CA MET A 203 7.99 -6.76 2.96
C MET A 203 8.13 -6.65 1.45
N CYS A 204 8.97 -7.51 0.87
CA CYS A 204 9.09 -7.60 -0.58
C CYS A 204 7.90 -8.39 -1.16
N MET A 205 7.09 -7.72 -1.98
CA MET A 205 5.98 -8.32 -2.71
C MET A 205 6.48 -8.74 -4.10
N LYS A 206 7.14 -9.89 -4.19
CA LYS A 206 7.48 -10.52 -5.47
C LYS A 206 6.22 -11.15 -6.07
N HIS A 207 6.11 -11.19 -7.41
CA HIS A 207 4.95 -11.78 -8.06
C HIS A 207 4.69 -13.22 -7.60
N ALA A 208 3.40 -13.53 -7.36
CA ALA A 208 2.95 -14.83 -6.89
C ALA A 208 3.37 -15.92 -7.90
N GLY A 209 4.37 -16.72 -7.52
CA GLY A 209 4.92 -17.78 -8.35
C GLY A 209 6.39 -18.11 -8.06
N ASP A 210 7.12 -17.20 -7.41
CA ASP A 210 8.54 -17.41 -7.12
C ASP A 210 8.76 -17.52 -5.61
N VAL A 211 9.07 -18.74 -5.16
CA VAL A 211 9.31 -19.09 -3.75
C VAL A 211 10.70 -18.66 -3.28
N SER A 212 11.56 -18.19 -4.20
CA SER A 212 12.90 -17.74 -3.84
C SER A 212 12.89 -16.35 -3.20
N ASP A 213 13.66 -16.22 -2.11
CA ASP A 213 13.92 -14.94 -1.44
C ASP A 213 14.36 -13.89 -2.46
N CYS A 214 13.78 -12.70 -2.37
CA CYS A 214 14.10 -11.61 -3.28
C CYS A 214 15.52 -11.11 -2.99
N SER A 215 16.48 -11.47 -3.85
CA SER A 215 17.85 -11.00 -3.70
C SER A 215 17.97 -9.48 -3.73
N ARG A 216 17.03 -8.73 -4.32
CA ARG A 216 17.08 -7.25 -4.37
C ARG A 216 16.77 -6.59 -3.02
N HIS A 217 16.00 -7.27 -2.18
CA HIS A 217 15.51 -6.74 -0.91
C HIS A 217 16.04 -7.54 0.30
N TRP A 218 17.20 -8.19 0.16
CA TRP A 218 17.85 -9.00 1.20
C TRP A 218 18.04 -8.24 2.53
N TRP A 219 18.21 -6.91 2.47
CA TRP A 219 18.45 -6.07 3.64
C TRP A 219 17.17 -5.80 4.46
N PHE A 220 15.99 -6.13 3.92
CA PHE A 220 14.73 -6.00 4.66
C PHE A 220 14.76 -6.82 5.95
N ASP A 221 15.43 -7.99 5.95
CA ASP A 221 15.55 -8.80 7.16
C ASP A 221 16.36 -8.09 8.25
N GLY A 222 17.44 -7.41 7.87
CA GLY A 222 18.25 -6.63 8.82
C GLY A 222 17.48 -5.43 9.37
N TRP A 223 16.73 -4.73 8.50
CA TRP A 223 15.82 -3.67 8.91
C TRP A 223 14.73 -4.18 9.86
N ASN A 224 14.03 -5.27 9.51
CA ASN A 224 12.92 -5.83 10.28
C ASN A 224 13.39 -6.38 11.64
N GLN A 225 14.56 -7.03 11.71
CA GLN A 225 15.15 -7.44 12.98
C GLN A 225 15.41 -6.26 13.91
N ARG A 226 15.80 -5.10 13.35
CA ARG A 226 15.89 -3.86 14.13
C ARG A 226 14.53 -3.33 14.54
N CYS A 227 13.51 -3.41 13.69
CA CYS A 227 12.13 -3.06 14.08
C CYS A 227 11.59 -3.89 15.26
N GLU A 228 12.03 -5.16 15.38
CA GLU A 228 11.59 -6.10 16.41
C GLU A 228 12.39 -6.01 17.72
N ALA A 229 13.66 -5.62 17.66
CA ALA A 229 14.49 -5.47 18.85
C ALA A 229 13.91 -4.38 19.78
N PRO A 230 13.96 -4.56 21.11
CA PRO A 230 13.51 -3.53 22.04
C PRO A 230 14.24 -2.23 21.71
N GLN A 231 13.48 -1.16 21.42
CA GLN A 231 14.06 0.17 21.24
C GLN A 231 14.87 0.49 22.47
N ARG A 232 16.19 0.43 22.34
CA ARG A 232 17.09 0.80 23.41
C ARG A 232 17.02 2.32 23.58
N ALA A 233 17.37 2.81 24.77
CA ALA A 233 17.25 4.23 25.11
C ALA A 233 18.15 5.15 24.26
N ASP A 234 19.11 4.55 23.55
CA ASP A 234 20.12 5.14 22.66
C ASP A 234 19.69 5.15 21.18
N TRP A 235 18.46 4.74 20.83
CA TRP A 235 18.03 4.68 19.42
C TRP A 235 17.45 6.00 18.88
N PRO A 236 17.59 6.26 17.55
CA PRO A 236 16.94 7.38 16.88
C PRO A 236 15.44 7.39 17.18
N GLN A 237 14.87 8.58 17.39
CA GLN A 237 13.45 8.69 17.68
C GLN A 237 12.64 8.11 16.51
N ARG A 238 11.41 7.60 16.76
CA ARG A 238 10.53 7.09 15.67
C ARG A 238 10.34 8.11 14.54
N ALA A 239 10.46 9.41 14.80
CA ALA A 239 10.40 10.44 13.77
C ALA A 239 11.51 10.31 12.69
N ASP A 240 12.60 9.60 13.00
CA ASP A 240 13.80 9.51 12.17
C ASP A 240 13.86 8.25 11.29
N TRP A 241 12.91 7.30 11.43
CA TRP A 241 12.84 6.14 10.53
C TRP A 241 12.85 6.52 9.03
N PRO A 242 12.20 7.62 8.58
CA PRO A 242 12.26 8.03 7.18
C PRO A 242 13.68 8.41 6.76
N ARG A 243 14.44 9.07 7.64
CA ARG A 243 15.84 9.43 7.37
C ARG A 243 16.71 8.16 7.31
N ALA A 244 16.62 7.31 8.33
CA ALA A 244 17.37 6.05 8.39
C ALA A 244 17.08 5.15 7.17
N MET A 245 15.80 5.04 6.78
CA MET A 245 15.40 4.28 5.59
C MET A 245 15.97 4.92 4.31
N ALA A 246 15.84 6.24 4.14
CA ALA A 246 16.39 6.93 2.97
C ALA A 246 17.90 6.67 2.84
N THR A 247 18.64 6.74 3.95
CA THR A 247 20.09 6.50 3.92
C THR A 247 20.43 5.02 3.62
N CYS A 248 19.63 4.05 4.11
CA CYS A 248 19.78 2.65 3.70
C CYS A 248 19.62 2.46 2.18
N PHE A 249 18.69 3.20 1.56
CA PHE A 249 18.53 3.19 0.10
C PHE A 249 19.67 3.92 -0.62
N ASP A 250 20.17 5.03 -0.09
CA ASP A 250 21.30 5.76 -0.68
C ASP A 250 22.59 4.91 -0.71
N VAL A 251 22.93 4.24 0.39
CA VAL A 251 24.08 3.32 0.45
C VAL A 251 23.95 2.23 -0.61
N ARG A 252 22.76 1.67 -0.82
CA ARG A 252 22.49 0.69 -1.89
C ARG A 252 22.73 1.29 -3.27
N THR A 253 22.23 2.49 -3.53
CA THR A 253 22.43 3.13 -4.84
C THR A 253 23.92 3.41 -5.08
N GLN A 254 24.65 3.94 -4.11
CA GLN A 254 26.08 4.24 -4.27
C GLN A 254 26.93 3.00 -4.49
N THR A 255 26.64 1.90 -3.78
CA THR A 255 27.36 0.64 -3.94
C THR A 255 27.03 -0.12 -5.22
N THR A 256 25.85 0.12 -5.82
CA THR A 256 25.50 -0.41 -7.15
C THR A 256 25.97 0.48 -8.31
N PHE A 257 26.32 1.75 -8.06
CA PHE A 257 26.64 2.75 -9.09
C PHE A 257 28.13 3.11 -9.27
N LEU A 258 29.08 2.28 -8.83
CA LEU A 258 30.46 2.39 -9.30
C LEU A 258 30.72 1.45 -10.51
N PRO A 259 30.85 1.93 -11.77
CA PRO A 259 30.25 3.08 -12.45
C PRO A 259 29.38 2.66 -13.67
N LEU A 260 28.12 3.10 -13.71
CA LEU A 260 27.35 3.30 -14.96
C LEU A 260 26.99 4.79 -15.09
N SER A 261 28.00 5.64 -14.93
CA SER A 261 27.97 6.98 -15.51
C SER A 261 27.81 6.81 -17.03
N ILE A 262 26.58 6.96 -17.57
CA ILE A 262 26.25 7.50 -18.92
C ILE A 262 24.75 7.41 -19.29
N PHE A 263 23.87 6.58 -18.69
CA PHE A 263 22.58 6.27 -19.36
C PHE A 263 21.26 6.90 -18.90
N LEU A 264 21.20 7.76 -17.87
CA LEU A 264 19.93 8.35 -17.40
C LEU A 264 19.89 9.88 -17.33
N ILE A 265 20.46 10.55 -18.33
CA ILE A 265 20.08 11.93 -18.72
C ILE A 265 19.23 11.91 -20.02
N GLY A 266 18.75 10.73 -20.44
CA GLY A 266 18.22 10.49 -21.78
C GLY A 266 16.70 10.39 -21.95
N TYR A 267 15.85 10.93 -21.07
CA TYR A 267 14.38 10.85 -21.27
C TYR A 267 13.59 12.15 -21.05
N GLU A 268 14.24 13.31 -20.88
CA GLU A 268 13.55 14.62 -20.84
C GLU A 268 13.82 15.54 -22.05
N TYR A 269 14.35 15.03 -23.17
CA TYR A 269 14.69 15.87 -24.34
C TYR A 269 14.11 15.41 -25.70
N LEU A 270 12.94 14.75 -25.72
CA LEU A 270 12.28 14.34 -26.97
C LEU A 270 10.80 14.78 -27.11
N GLU A 271 10.44 15.95 -26.58
CA GLU A 271 9.18 16.63 -26.98
C GLU A 271 9.34 18.12 -27.35
N PHE A 272 10.56 18.66 -27.49
CA PHE A 272 10.76 20.07 -27.86
C PHE A 272 11.40 20.34 -29.23
N LEU A 273 11.61 19.30 -30.06
CA LEU A 273 12.03 19.47 -31.46
C LEU A 273 11.34 18.45 -32.37
N SER A 274 10.05 18.67 -32.65
CA SER A 274 9.43 18.28 -33.91
C SER A 274 8.30 19.26 -34.20
N ASN A 275 8.46 19.94 -35.33
CA ASN A 275 7.44 20.75 -36.00
C ASN A 275 6.13 19.97 -36.19
#